data_AF-A0A9P7R285-F1
#
_entry.id   AF-A0A9P7R285-F1
#
_cell.length_a   1.000
_cell.length_b   1.000
_cell.length_c   1.000
_cell.angle_alpha   90.00
_cell.angle_beta   90.00
_cell.angle_gamma   90.00
#
_symmetry.space_group_name_H-M   'P 1'
#
loop_
_entity.id
_entity.type
_entity.pdbx_description
1 polymer ?
#
loop_
_entity_poly.entity_id
_entity_poly.type
_entity_poly.pdbx_seq_one_letter_code
_entity_poly.pdbx_strand_id
1 'polypeptide(L)'
;MDPPSKCVALVFGASGISGWAVTNNLFSYPTASTFCRIIGLTNRPMDLSASQLPKNDPRLEIYSGINLREDIETVKEQMRTKIPNLQDVTHVYYCG
;
A
#
# COMPACT_ATOMS: atom_id res chain seq x y z
N MET A 1 5.40 29.15 -2.04
CA MET A 1 5.62 27.79 -2.57
C MET A 1 5.02 26.86 -1.56
N ASP A 2 3.83 26.32 -1.84
CA ASP A 2 3.26 25.27 -1.02
C ASP A 2 4.24 24.08 -1.01
N PRO A 3 4.40 23.37 0.12
CA PRO A 3 5.20 22.16 0.13
C PRO A 3 4.64 21.21 -0.94
N PRO A 4 5.49 20.49 -1.69
CA PRO A 4 5.00 19.52 -2.66
C PRO A 4 4.03 18.58 -1.94
N SER A 5 2.80 18.45 -2.47
CA SER A 5 1.77 17.61 -1.89
C SER A 5 2.34 16.20 -1.70
N LYS A 6 2.33 15.69 -0.47
CA LYS A 6 2.87 14.37 -0.14
C LYS A 6 2.01 13.29 -0.81
N CYS A 7 2.53 12.60 -1.82
CA CYS A 7 1.81 11.48 -2.42
C CYS A 7 2.01 10.22 -1.58
N VAL A 8 0.90 9.75 -1.02
CA VAL A 8 0.79 8.45 -0.34
C VAL A 8 -0.04 7.52 -1.19
N ALA A 9 0.54 6.38 -1.57
CA ALA A 9 -0.13 5.34 -2.34
C ALA A 9 -0.61 4.20 -1.44
N LEU A 10 -1.78 3.66 -1.74
CA LEU A 10 -2.32 2.45 -1.13
C LEU A 10 -2.69 1.44 -2.24
N VAL A 11 -2.19 0.22 -2.13
CA VAL A 11 -2.40 -0.86 -3.09
C VAL A 11 -3.15 -2.01 -2.43
N PHE A 12 -4.36 -2.27 -2.90
CA PHE A 12 -5.10 -3.46 -2.50
C PHE A 12 -4.56 -4.69 -3.23
N GLY A 13 -4.38 -5.79 -2.50
CA GLY A 13 -3.91 -7.04 -3.09
C GLY A 13 -2.44 -7.02 -3.47
N ALA A 14 -1.59 -6.35 -2.67
CA ALA A 14 -0.16 -6.16 -2.95
C ALA A 14 0.65 -7.47 -3.05
N SER A 15 0.08 -8.60 -2.61
CA SER A 15 0.68 -9.94 -2.74
C SER A 15 0.29 -10.68 -4.02
N GLY A 16 -0.71 -10.21 -4.77
CA GLY A 16 -1.07 -10.78 -6.07
C GLY A 16 -0.14 -10.28 -7.18
N ILE A 17 -0.09 -10.95 -8.33
CA ILE A 17 0.85 -10.60 -9.42
C ILE A 17 0.72 -9.12 -9.83
N SER A 18 -0.50 -8.67 -10.11
CA SER A 18 -0.76 -7.29 -10.53
C SER A 18 -0.51 -6.27 -9.42
N GLY A 19 -1.00 -6.53 -8.20
CA GLY A 19 -0.80 -5.64 -7.06
C GLY A 19 0.67 -5.55 -6.65
N TRP A 20 1.40 -6.65 -6.73
CA TRP A 20 2.85 -6.68 -6.53
C TRP A 20 3.57 -5.82 -7.57
N ALA A 21 3.24 -5.99 -8.85
CA ALA A 21 3.85 -5.22 -9.93
C ALA A 21 3.60 -3.72 -9.76
N VAL A 22 2.37 -3.32 -9.41
CA VAL A 22 2.04 -1.93 -9.08
C VAL A 22 2.88 -1.45 -7.90
N THR A 23 2.88 -2.19 -6.79
CA THR A 23 3.65 -1.83 -5.58
C THR A 23 5.13 -1.62 -5.91
N ASN A 24 5.73 -2.53 -6.68
CA ASN A 24 7.14 -2.45 -7.07
C ASN A 24 7.45 -1.26 -8.00
N ASN A 25 6.52 -0.89 -8.89
CA ASN A 25 6.71 0.25 -9.79
C ASN A 25 6.59 1.62 -9.07
N LEU A 26 5.82 1.70 -7.98
CA LEU A 26 5.65 2.95 -7.22
C LEU A 26 6.96 3.48 -6.59
N PHE A 27 7.99 2.65 -6.48
CA PHE A 27 9.30 3.06 -5.97
C PHE A 27 10.11 3.91 -6.95
N SER A 28 9.80 3.86 -8.25
CA SER A 28 10.57 4.51 -9.30
C SER A 28 9.72 5.33 -10.28
N TYR A 29 8.40 5.11 -10.33
CA TYR A 29 7.51 5.74 -11.29
C TYR A 29 6.60 6.83 -10.67
N PRO A 30 6.39 7.97 -11.36
CA PRO A 30 7.17 8.47 -12.51
C PRO A 30 8.61 8.82 -12.14
N THR A 31 8.87 9.11 -10.85
CA THR A 31 10.21 9.31 -10.31
C THR A 31 10.32 8.65 -8.94
N ALA A 32 11.55 8.39 -8.49
CA ALA A 32 11.79 7.79 -7.18
C ALA A 32 11.33 8.65 -5.99
N SER A 33 11.04 9.94 -6.19
CA SER A 33 10.54 10.85 -5.13
C SER A 33 9.03 11.09 -5.22
N THR A 34 8.32 10.49 -6.19
CA THR A 34 6.89 10.73 -6.38
C THR A 34 6.11 10.32 -5.14
N PHE A 35 6.23 9.06 -4.70
CA PHE A 35 5.55 8.57 -3.51
C PHE A 35 6.49 8.60 -2.32
N CYS A 36 6.10 9.33 -1.27
CA CYS A 36 6.82 9.38 -0.01
C CYS A 36 6.43 8.23 0.93
N ARG A 37 5.34 7.51 0.61
CA ARG A 37 4.82 6.37 1.38
C ARG A 37 4.01 5.46 0.47
N ILE A 38 4.26 4.15 0.56
CA ILE A 38 3.66 3.10 -0.28
C ILE A 38 3.11 2.02 0.66
N ILE A 39 1.79 1.92 0.73
CA ILE A 39 1.07 1.02 1.63
C ILE A 39 0.50 -0.14 0.82
N GLY A 40 1.00 -1.35 1.00
CA GLY A 40 0.44 -2.56 0.40
C GLY A 40 -0.45 -3.32 1.37
N LEU A 41 -1.65 -3.68 0.92
CA LEU A 41 -2.61 -4.43 1.72
C LEU A 41 -2.72 -5.86 1.22
N THR A 42 -2.70 -6.81 2.15
CA THR A 42 -2.85 -8.24 1.85
C THR A 42 -3.93 -8.88 2.71
N ASN A 43 -4.69 -9.82 2.15
CA ASN A 43 -5.65 -10.59 2.95
C ASN A 43 -4.92 -11.63 3.82
N ARG A 44 -3.95 -12.33 3.25
CA ARG A 44 -3.13 -13.32 3.96
C ARG A 44 -1.80 -12.70 4.39
N PRO A 45 -1.17 -13.20 5.48
CA PRO A 45 0.21 -12.84 5.80
C PRO A 45 1.13 -13.02 4.60
N MET A 46 2.02 -12.05 4.39
CA MET A 46 2.97 -12.05 3.29
C MET A 46 4.39 -12.07 3.86
N ASP A 47 5.22 -12.99 3.37
CA ASP A 47 6.65 -12.96 3.65
C ASP A 47 7.33 -11.91 2.78
N LEU A 48 7.73 -10.80 3.39
CA LEU A 48 8.45 -9.73 2.71
C LEU A 48 9.79 -10.18 2.14
N SER A 49 10.46 -11.15 2.77
CA SER A 49 11.76 -11.62 2.30
C SER A 49 11.65 -12.38 0.97
N ALA A 50 10.58 -13.16 0.81
CA ALA A 50 10.26 -13.87 -0.43
C ALA A 50 9.55 -12.98 -1.47
N SER A 51 9.08 -11.79 -1.08
CA SER A 51 8.29 -10.92 -1.95
C SER A 51 9.07 -10.25 -3.08
N GLN A 52 10.40 -10.16 -3.01
CA GLN A 52 11.23 -9.36 -3.92
C GLN A 52 10.89 -7.85 -3.96
N LEU A 53 10.02 -7.35 -3.07
CA LEU A 53 9.82 -5.91 -2.88
C LEU A 53 11.04 -5.29 -2.18
N PRO A 54 11.26 -3.96 -2.30
CA PRO A 54 12.35 -3.24 -1.63
C PRO A 54 12.20 -3.22 -0.10
N LYS A 55 12.47 -4.34 0.58
CA LYS A 55 12.24 -4.52 2.02
C LYS A 55 13.00 -3.55 2.94
N ASN A 56 14.06 -2.91 2.43
CA ASN A 56 14.87 -1.94 3.17
C ASN A 56 14.48 -0.49 2.84
N ASP A 57 13.54 -0.26 1.92
CA ASP A 57 13.07 1.09 1.61
C ASP A 57 12.10 1.55 2.71
N PRO A 58 12.38 2.66 3.40
CA PRO A 58 11.55 3.12 4.53
C PRO A 58 10.14 3.56 4.12
N ARG A 59 9.88 3.71 2.82
CA ARG A 59 8.55 4.09 2.31
C ARG A 59 7.61 2.90 2.20
N LEU A 60 8.12 1.67 2.22
CA LEU A 60 7.31 0.46 2.07
C LEU A 60 6.67 0.06 3.40
N GLU A 61 5.35 -0.03 3.40
CA GLU A 61 4.56 -0.56 4.51
C GLU A 61 3.64 -1.67 4.00
N ILE A 62 3.63 -2.83 4.66
CA ILE A 62 2.70 -3.91 4.33
C ILE A 62 1.81 -4.22 5.53
N TYR A 63 0.49 -4.16 5.34
CA TYR A 63 -0.49 -4.53 6.35
C TYR A 63 -1.31 -5.74 5.88
N SER A 64 -1.21 -6.82 6.65
CA SER A 64 -1.90 -8.09 6.35
C SER A 64 -3.20 -8.26 7.15
N GLY A 65 -4.04 -9.21 6.69
CA GLY A 65 -5.32 -9.51 7.33
C GLY A 65 -6.37 -8.44 7.08
N ILE A 66 -6.33 -7.76 5.93
CA ILE A 66 -7.42 -6.89 5.46
C ILE A 66 -8.28 -7.72 4.51
N ASN A 67 -9.44 -8.18 4.99
CA ASN A 67 -10.34 -9.00 4.18
C ASN A 67 -11.39 -8.13 3.49
N LEU A 68 -11.14 -7.75 2.23
CA LEU A 68 -12.05 -6.93 1.42
C LEU A 68 -13.37 -7.62 1.03
N ARG A 69 -13.57 -8.89 1.41
CA ARG A 69 -14.82 -9.62 1.17
C ARG A 69 -15.83 -9.48 2.32
N GLU A 70 -15.42 -8.91 3.45
CA GLU A 70 -16.32 -8.59 4.56
C GLU A 70 -17.23 -7.41 4.19
N ASP A 71 -18.18 -7.09 5.08
CA ASP A 71 -18.98 -5.88 4.94
C ASP A 71 -18.12 -4.60 5.05
N ILE A 72 -18.65 -3.52 4.49
CA ILE A 72 -17.92 -2.25 4.36
C ILE A 72 -17.49 -1.64 5.70
N GLU A 73 -18.30 -1.80 6.76
CA GLU A 73 -17.96 -1.22 8.07
C GLU A 73 -16.84 -2.02 8.73
N THR A 74 -16.89 -3.36 8.64
CA THR A 74 -15.79 -4.23 9.06
C THR A 74 -14.49 -3.91 8.32
N VAL A 75 -14.53 -3.72 7.00
CA VAL A 75 -13.33 -3.36 6.21
C VAL A 75 -12.78 -2.00 6.65
N LYS A 76 -13.65 -0.98 6.81
CA LYS A 76 -13.23 0.35 7.25
C LYS A 76 -12.58 0.31 8.63
N GLU A 77 -13.13 -0.45 9.55
CA GLU A 77 -12.57 -0.62 10.90
C GLU A 77 -11.21 -1.32 10.86
N GLN A 78 -11.08 -2.41 10.10
CA GLN A 78 -9.80 -3.10 9.91
C GLN A 78 -8.72 -2.16 9.36
N MET A 79 -9.07 -1.33 8.37
CA MET A 79 -8.12 -0.39 7.78
C MET A 79 -7.74 0.73 8.76
N ARG A 80 -8.70 1.33 9.46
CA ARG A 80 -8.45 2.43 10.42
C ARG A 80 -7.62 1.99 11.62
N THR A 81 -7.86 0.78 12.11
CA THR A 81 -7.15 0.25 13.30
C THR A 81 -5.72 -0.17 12.97
N LYS A 82 -5.48 -0.70 11.77
CA LYS A 82 -4.17 -1.24 11.38
C LYS A 82 -3.26 -0.24 10.69
N ILE A 83 -3.81 0.71 9.95
CA ILE A 83 -3.04 1.61 9.08
C ILE A 83 -2.97 3.00 9.72
N PRO A 84 -1.82 3.41 10.28
CA PRO A 84 -1.64 4.74 10.82
C PRO A 84 -1.81 5.80 9.72
N ASN A 85 -2.40 6.94 10.07
CA ASN A 85 -2.57 8.08 9.18
C ASN A 85 -3.20 7.69 7.83
N LEU A 86 -4.20 6.82 7.84
CA LEU A 86 -4.90 6.36 6.63
C LEU A 86 -5.52 7.53 5.84
N GLN A 87 -5.92 8.61 6.52
CA GLN A 87 -6.46 9.82 5.89
C GLN A 87 -5.48 10.55 4.97
N ASP A 88 -4.17 10.26 5.09
CA ASP A 88 -3.14 10.88 4.25
C ASP A 88 -3.04 10.20 2.87
N VAL A 89 -3.75 9.08 2.65
CA VAL A 89 -3.77 8.37 1.37
C VAL A 89 -4.35 9.26 0.28
N THR A 90 -3.58 9.44 -0.79
CA THR A 90 -3.94 10.29 -1.93
C THR A 90 -4.24 9.47 -3.19
N HIS A 91 -3.64 8.29 -3.32
CA HIS A 91 -3.76 7.43 -4.49
C HIS A 91 -4.11 6.01 -4.04
N VAL A 92 -5.15 5.44 -4.63
CA VAL A 92 -5.59 4.07 -4.36
C VAL A 92 -5.49 3.27 -5.65
N TYR A 93 -4.83 2.12 -5.58
CA TYR A 93 -4.73 1.15 -6.65
C TYR A 93 -5.46 -0.13 -6.27
N TYR A 94 -6.36 -0.56 -7.14
CA TYR A 94 -7.08 -1.82 -7.03
C TYR A 94 -6.95 -2.56 -8.37
N CYS A 95 -6.26 -3.70 -8.33
CA CYS A 95 -6.10 -4.58 -9.49
C CYS A 95 -7.08 -5.75 -9.32
N GLY A 96 -8.12 -5.79 -10.17
CA GLY A 96 -9.17 -6.83 -10.15
C GLY A 96 -8.65 -8.22 -10.50
#